data_AF-A0A956HR61-F1
#
_entry.id   AF-A0A956HR61-F1
#
_cell.length_a   1.000
_cell.length_b   1.000
_cell.length_c   1.000
_cell.angle_alpha   90.00
_cell.angle_beta   90.00
_cell.angle_gamma   90.00
#
_symmetry.space_group_name_H-M   'P 1'
#
loop_
_entity.id
_entity.type
_entity.pdbx_description
1 polymer ?
#
loop_
_entity_poly.entity_id
_entity_poly.type
_entity_poly.pdbx_seq_one_letter_code
_entity_poly.pdbx_strand_id
1 'polypeptide(L)'
;GECMYLGCNDNACQMWDSVIEWNWCHDTLAGAQGDGIELKTGSYNTVVRHNVIHDVKYPGITMYGTVGNKPANVVDGNVIWNVQDNGIQTVGDVIVRNNIVMNVGASGIAAKPSQGEIVENMTIAHNTVMGAGDACLRVNELDAGGNNVIANNALYCANSAAIKFPNGTGAAIVAGNAVVGSVNGPNAGTFDGVDPSAAFLDAPGMDFYPVDGGPLVDAGDAGQTVAQDFNCLDREPSAPEVGAYDWSTAQNPGWEVQPGFKECAGDPSGTDTDGTDTDPTTDTDDPSTSSDTDDPTITATDTDDPTTSSGTETGDTTAGTSGTNGATDTGVTGTGGSDSGDSSGGTTAGTDTGSDETGDEGCGCVASDRGESALAGLLLVLGLGLSRTRRRA
;
A
#
# COMPACT_ATOMS: atom_id res chain seq x y z
N GLY A 1 10.69 0.04 -12.59
CA GLY A 1 10.08 1.29 -13.02
C GLY A 1 9.01 1.59 -12.01
N GLU A 2 8.52 2.81 -11.98
CA GLU A 2 7.42 3.20 -11.10
C GLU A 2 6.23 3.61 -11.96
N CYS A 3 5.00 3.26 -11.56
CA CYS A 3 3.84 3.73 -12.31
C CYS A 3 3.48 5.16 -11.92
N MET A 4 3.37 5.45 -10.62
CA MET A 4 3.01 6.79 -10.14
C MET A 4 3.79 7.16 -8.88
N TYR A 5 4.55 8.25 -8.97
CA TYR A 5 5.23 8.90 -7.86
C TYR A 5 4.51 10.22 -7.55
N LEU A 6 3.89 10.33 -6.37
CA LEU A 6 2.96 11.42 -6.05
C LEU A 6 3.35 12.15 -4.77
N GLY A 7 3.70 13.43 -4.90
CA GLY A 7 4.24 14.26 -3.81
C GLY A 7 5.77 14.29 -3.80
N CYS A 8 6.38 14.71 -2.69
CA CYS A 8 7.82 14.77 -2.51
C CYS A 8 8.24 14.18 -1.17
N ASN A 9 9.47 13.64 -1.13
CA ASN A 9 10.11 13.24 0.13
C ASN A 9 10.13 14.39 1.15
N ASP A 10 10.15 14.01 2.43
CA ASP A 10 10.26 14.91 3.57
C ASP A 10 9.20 16.02 3.58
N ASN A 11 8.03 15.73 3.00
CA ASN A 11 6.93 16.67 2.92
C ASN A 11 7.28 17.99 2.19
N ALA A 12 8.25 17.96 1.25
CA ALA A 12 8.65 19.14 0.50
C ALA A 12 7.55 19.61 -0.49
N CYS A 13 6.68 18.70 -0.90
CA CYS A 13 5.46 18.96 -1.65
C CYS A 13 4.45 17.83 -1.37
N GLN A 14 3.17 18.16 -1.41
CA GLN A 14 2.08 17.25 -1.04
C GLN A 14 1.17 17.02 -2.25
N MET A 15 0.52 15.86 -2.30
CA MET A 15 -0.70 15.65 -3.08
C MET A 15 -1.89 15.58 -2.12
N TRP A 16 -2.99 16.24 -2.46
CA TRP A 16 -4.16 16.23 -1.60
C TRP A 16 -5.46 16.39 -2.37
N ASP A 17 -6.58 16.04 -1.74
CA ASP A 17 -7.94 16.13 -2.31
C ASP A 17 -8.03 15.51 -3.72
N SER A 18 -7.41 14.34 -3.89
CA SER A 18 -7.18 13.73 -5.20
C SER A 18 -7.70 12.31 -5.28
N VAL A 19 -7.94 11.84 -6.50
CA VAL A 19 -8.39 10.46 -6.78
C VAL A 19 -7.49 9.83 -7.83
N ILE A 20 -7.00 8.63 -7.54
CA ILE A 20 -6.23 7.76 -8.43
C ILE A 20 -7.03 6.47 -8.57
N GLU A 21 -7.76 6.34 -9.68
CA GLU A 21 -8.67 5.22 -9.87
C GLU A 21 -8.63 4.60 -11.26
N TRP A 22 -8.98 3.32 -11.33
CA TRP A 22 -9.13 2.56 -12.58
C TRP A 22 -7.87 2.55 -13.45
N ASN A 23 -6.70 2.48 -12.83
CA ASN A 23 -5.44 2.36 -13.56
C ASN A 23 -5.00 0.90 -13.61
N TRP A 24 -4.32 0.54 -14.70
CA TRP A 24 -3.64 -0.75 -14.85
C TRP A 24 -2.13 -0.51 -14.89
N CYS A 25 -1.45 -0.88 -13.81
CA CYS A 25 -0.02 -0.69 -13.59
C CYS A 25 0.67 -2.06 -13.59
N HIS A 26 1.57 -2.29 -14.54
CA HIS A 26 2.18 -3.61 -14.69
C HIS A 26 3.59 -3.62 -15.29
N ASP A 27 4.26 -4.77 -15.13
CA ASP A 27 5.53 -5.12 -15.80
C ASP A 27 6.70 -4.17 -15.51
N THR A 28 6.79 -3.65 -14.29
CA THR A 28 7.85 -2.71 -13.92
C THR A 28 9.08 -3.39 -13.28
N LEU A 29 9.08 -4.72 -13.15
CA LEU A 29 10.15 -5.54 -12.54
C LEU A 29 11.55 -5.26 -13.08
N ALA A 30 11.67 -4.91 -14.37
CA ALA A 30 12.96 -4.68 -15.02
C ALA A 30 13.68 -3.42 -14.51
N GLY A 31 12.99 -2.50 -13.83
CA GLY A 31 13.66 -1.31 -13.31
C GLY A 31 14.52 -1.57 -12.09
N ALA A 32 15.50 -0.69 -11.89
CA ALA A 32 16.35 -0.72 -10.71
C ALA A 32 15.53 -0.44 -9.42
N GLN A 33 14.49 0.38 -9.54
CA GLN A 33 13.56 0.77 -8.48
C GLN A 33 12.15 1.02 -9.03
N GLY A 34 11.20 1.20 -8.12
CA GLY A 34 9.89 1.78 -8.36
C GLY A 34 8.74 0.97 -7.77
N ASP A 35 7.85 1.70 -7.09
CA ASP A 35 6.59 1.22 -6.54
C ASP A 35 5.53 1.09 -7.65
N GLY A 36 4.38 0.49 -7.35
CA GLY A 36 3.21 0.68 -8.21
C GLY A 36 2.75 2.13 -8.10
N ILE A 37 2.15 2.47 -6.97
CA ILE A 37 1.71 3.84 -6.65
C ILE A 37 2.32 4.26 -5.31
N GLU A 38 3.11 5.33 -5.31
CA GLU A 38 3.69 5.91 -4.10
C GLU A 38 3.07 7.28 -3.80
N LEU A 39 2.46 7.42 -2.62
CA LEU A 39 2.00 8.69 -2.09
C LEU A 39 2.93 9.16 -0.96
N LYS A 40 3.72 10.20 -1.23
CA LYS A 40 4.76 10.71 -0.32
C LYS A 40 4.21 11.43 0.90
N THR A 41 5.08 11.54 1.91
CA THR A 41 4.81 12.11 3.24
C THR A 41 4.11 13.44 3.20
N GLY A 42 3.11 13.58 4.07
CA GLY A 42 2.32 14.79 4.20
C GLY A 42 1.16 14.89 3.22
N SER A 43 1.07 14.02 2.22
CA SER A 43 -0.08 13.92 1.32
C SER A 43 -1.30 13.35 2.04
N TYR A 44 -2.49 13.86 1.77
CA TYR A 44 -3.69 13.59 2.58
C TYR A 44 -4.99 13.69 1.77
N ASN A 45 -6.10 13.17 2.32
CA ASN A 45 -7.40 13.13 1.65
C ASN A 45 -7.35 12.63 0.19
N THR A 46 -6.47 11.67 -0.09
CA THR A 46 -6.30 11.06 -1.40
C THR A 46 -6.92 9.68 -1.42
N VAL A 47 -7.67 9.36 -2.48
CA VAL A 47 -8.30 8.06 -2.69
C VAL A 47 -7.56 7.31 -3.80
N VAL A 48 -6.99 6.16 -3.48
CA VAL A 48 -6.40 5.20 -4.42
C VAL A 48 -7.32 4.00 -4.51
N ARG A 49 -8.11 3.88 -5.58
CA ARG A 49 -9.13 2.83 -5.66
C ARG A 49 -9.25 2.12 -7.00
N HIS A 50 -9.66 0.85 -6.96
CA HIS A 50 -9.97 0.06 -8.15
C HIS A 50 -8.84 -0.04 -9.19
N ASN A 51 -7.59 0.10 -8.74
CA ASN A 51 -6.42 -0.09 -9.59
C ASN A 51 -6.06 -1.59 -9.64
N VAL A 52 -5.49 -2.00 -10.77
CA VAL A 52 -4.96 -3.33 -11.01
C VAL A 52 -3.44 -3.20 -11.11
N ILE A 53 -2.71 -3.74 -10.14
CA ILE A 53 -1.26 -3.54 -9.99
C ILE A 53 -0.56 -4.90 -9.94
N HIS A 54 0.35 -5.18 -10.87
CA HIS A 54 1.06 -6.45 -10.82
C HIS A 54 2.44 -6.45 -11.44
N ASP A 55 3.26 -7.44 -11.04
CA ASP A 55 4.63 -7.59 -11.54
C ASP A 55 5.42 -6.27 -11.33
N VAL A 56 5.40 -5.77 -10.09
CA VAL A 56 6.13 -4.57 -9.64
C VAL A 56 7.20 -4.93 -8.60
N LYS A 57 8.28 -4.14 -8.56
CA LYS A 57 9.48 -4.49 -7.81
C LYS A 57 9.39 -4.11 -6.34
N TYR A 58 9.01 -2.87 -6.06
CA TYR A 58 8.76 -2.38 -4.70
C TYR A 58 7.26 -2.42 -4.42
N PRO A 59 6.74 -1.90 -3.29
CA PRO A 59 5.37 -2.15 -2.93
C PRO A 59 4.37 -1.79 -4.02
N GLY A 60 3.28 -2.55 -4.10
CA GLY A 60 2.20 -2.27 -5.03
C GLY A 60 1.61 -0.89 -4.78
N ILE A 61 1.35 -0.58 -3.52
CA ILE A 61 0.98 0.76 -3.05
C ILE A 61 1.80 1.10 -1.81
N THR A 62 2.45 2.27 -1.80
CA THR A 62 3.08 2.84 -0.59
C THR A 62 2.40 4.16 -0.24
N MET A 63 2.09 4.36 1.04
CA MET A 63 1.58 5.63 1.56
C MET A 63 2.28 6.03 2.85
N TYR A 64 2.78 7.25 2.91
CA TYR A 64 3.34 7.79 4.13
C TYR A 64 2.26 8.50 4.97
N GLY A 65 2.60 8.86 6.21
CA GLY A 65 1.68 9.56 7.11
C GLY A 65 1.32 10.97 6.61
N THR A 66 0.18 11.48 7.06
CA THR A 66 -0.40 12.72 6.54
C THR A 66 0.21 14.00 7.11
N VAL A 67 1.09 13.89 8.11
CA VAL A 67 1.70 14.98 8.88
C VAL A 67 0.66 15.86 9.55
N GLY A 68 0.52 15.69 10.86
CA GLY A 68 -0.38 16.50 11.69
C GLY A 68 -1.84 16.05 11.63
N ASN A 69 -2.07 14.75 11.44
CA ASN A 69 -3.37 14.08 11.51
C ASN A 69 -4.42 14.75 10.61
N LYS A 70 -4.03 14.98 9.35
CA LYS A 70 -4.94 15.49 8.32
C LYS A 70 -5.94 14.40 7.93
N PRO A 71 -6.98 14.72 7.12
CA PRO A 71 -7.93 13.70 6.69
C PRO A 71 -7.24 12.50 6.06
N ALA A 72 -7.67 11.31 6.47
CA ALA A 72 -7.03 10.07 6.11
C ALA A 72 -6.99 9.87 4.59
N ASN A 73 -5.93 9.22 4.13
CA ASN A 73 -5.93 8.66 2.79
C ASN A 73 -6.73 7.35 2.74
N VAL A 74 -7.21 6.97 1.56
CA VAL A 74 -8.03 5.77 1.38
C VAL A 74 -7.46 4.88 0.28
N VAL A 75 -7.25 3.59 0.57
CA VAL A 75 -6.87 2.54 -0.37
C VAL A 75 -8.02 1.54 -0.46
N ASP A 76 -8.81 1.58 -1.53
CA ASP A 76 -10.08 0.87 -1.61
C ASP A 76 -10.21 -0.01 -2.86
N GLY A 77 -10.54 -1.29 -2.71
CA GLY A 77 -10.96 -2.09 -3.86
C GLY A 77 -9.87 -2.33 -4.92
N ASN A 78 -8.59 -2.17 -4.61
CA ASN A 78 -7.48 -2.45 -5.53
C ASN A 78 -7.18 -3.94 -5.55
N VAL A 79 -6.59 -4.42 -6.64
CA VAL A 79 -6.02 -5.77 -6.73
C VAL A 79 -4.53 -5.70 -7.04
N ILE A 80 -3.75 -6.43 -6.26
CA ILE A 80 -2.29 -6.35 -6.25
C ILE A 80 -1.69 -7.75 -6.25
N TRP A 81 -0.83 -8.08 -7.22
CA TRP A 81 -0.14 -9.38 -7.23
C TRP A 81 1.27 -9.40 -7.81
N ASN A 82 2.01 -10.47 -7.53
CA ASN A 82 3.38 -10.69 -8.02
C ASN A 82 4.34 -9.52 -7.67
N VAL A 83 4.17 -8.93 -6.49
CA VAL A 83 5.03 -7.84 -6.02
C VAL A 83 6.26 -8.43 -5.32
N GLN A 84 7.47 -7.93 -5.59
CA GLN A 84 8.68 -8.49 -4.94
C GLN A 84 8.90 -7.99 -3.49
N ASP A 85 8.13 -6.99 -3.07
CA ASP A 85 8.13 -6.39 -1.72
C ASP A 85 6.73 -6.56 -1.07
N ASN A 86 6.24 -5.58 -0.31
CA ASN A 86 4.92 -5.58 0.30
C ASN A 86 3.83 -5.36 -0.76
N GLY A 87 2.62 -5.91 -0.58
CA GLY A 87 1.50 -5.53 -1.45
C GLY A 87 1.09 -4.09 -1.23
N ILE A 88 0.75 -3.77 0.02
CA ILE A 88 0.43 -2.41 0.49
C ILE A 88 1.35 -2.09 1.67
N GLN A 89 1.98 -0.93 1.64
CA GLN A 89 2.81 -0.41 2.73
C GLN A 89 2.28 0.94 3.19
N THR A 90 2.08 1.12 4.49
CA THR A 90 1.56 2.37 5.05
C THR A 90 2.12 2.72 6.44
N VAL A 91 1.66 3.83 7.01
CA VAL A 91 2.02 4.32 8.35
C VAL A 91 0.77 4.44 9.22
N GLY A 92 0.16 5.63 9.28
CA GLY A 92 -1.07 5.96 9.99
C GLY A 92 -1.91 6.95 9.17
N ASP A 93 -3.04 7.39 9.72
CA ASP A 93 -4.03 8.25 9.05
C ASP A 93 -4.47 7.70 7.68
N VAL A 94 -4.87 6.43 7.68
CA VAL A 94 -5.16 5.69 6.44
C VAL A 94 -6.31 4.70 6.65
N ILE A 95 -7.11 4.54 5.60
CA ILE A 95 -8.14 3.50 5.52
C ILE A 95 -7.76 2.57 4.37
N VAL A 96 -7.41 1.32 4.68
CA VAL A 96 -7.10 0.27 3.71
C VAL A 96 -8.22 -0.75 3.75
N ARG A 97 -9.05 -0.81 2.70
CA ARG A 97 -10.21 -1.69 2.69
C ARG A 97 -10.56 -2.32 1.35
N ASN A 98 -11.28 -3.43 1.39
CA ASN A 98 -11.75 -4.15 0.20
C ASN A 98 -10.64 -4.50 -0.80
N ASN A 99 -9.36 -4.51 -0.42
CA ASN A 99 -8.29 -4.82 -1.38
C ASN A 99 -8.07 -6.33 -1.46
N ILE A 100 -7.65 -6.79 -2.63
CA ILE A 100 -7.16 -8.16 -2.85
C ILE A 100 -5.65 -8.10 -3.08
N VAL A 101 -4.88 -8.77 -2.23
CA VAL A 101 -3.42 -8.80 -2.32
C VAL A 101 -2.93 -10.24 -2.35
N MET A 102 -2.15 -10.62 -3.36
CA MET A 102 -1.69 -12.01 -3.48
C MET A 102 -0.29 -12.19 -4.03
N ASN A 103 0.37 -13.28 -3.64
CA ASN A 103 1.69 -13.66 -4.12
C ASN A 103 2.73 -12.52 -4.04
N VAL A 104 2.97 -12.01 -2.83
CA VAL A 104 3.91 -10.90 -2.59
C VAL A 104 5.15 -11.36 -1.83
N GLY A 105 6.29 -10.75 -2.12
CA GLY A 105 7.60 -11.17 -1.63
C GLY A 105 7.83 -10.88 -0.14
N ALA A 106 7.23 -9.82 0.40
CA ALA A 106 7.31 -9.45 1.81
C ALA A 106 5.97 -9.65 2.52
N SER A 107 5.31 -8.59 3.01
CA SER A 107 3.99 -8.68 3.66
C SER A 107 2.87 -8.32 2.70
N GLY A 108 1.69 -8.93 2.84
CA GLY A 108 0.51 -8.52 2.08
C GLY A 108 0.16 -7.06 2.32
N ILE A 109 -0.09 -6.74 3.59
CA ILE A 109 -0.27 -5.36 4.07
C ILE A 109 0.72 -5.15 5.22
N ALA A 110 1.53 -4.10 5.13
CA ALA A 110 2.48 -3.69 6.14
C ALA A 110 2.19 -2.27 6.63
N ALA A 111 2.22 -2.05 7.94
CA ALA A 111 2.23 -0.71 8.52
C ALA A 111 3.35 -0.57 9.56
N LYS A 112 4.04 0.57 9.55
CA LYS A 112 5.09 0.90 10.54
C LYS A 112 5.30 2.42 10.62
N PRO A 113 5.86 2.94 11.72
CA PRO A 113 6.31 4.33 11.79
C PRO A 113 7.32 4.65 10.69
N SER A 114 7.28 5.86 10.16
CA SER A 114 8.23 6.35 9.17
C SER A 114 8.23 7.87 9.11
N GLN A 115 9.40 8.46 8.83
CA GLN A 115 9.60 9.91 8.65
C GLN A 115 8.98 10.78 9.77
N GLY A 116 9.05 10.30 11.01
CA GLY A 116 8.51 11.00 12.19
C GLY A 116 7.03 10.76 12.47
N GLU A 117 6.32 10.06 11.58
CA GLU A 117 4.91 9.69 11.72
C GLU A 117 4.78 8.33 12.40
N ILE A 118 3.70 8.14 13.18
CA ILE A 118 3.40 6.92 13.94
C ILE A 118 2.20 6.18 13.35
N VAL A 119 2.00 4.92 13.76
CA VAL A 119 0.85 4.11 13.34
C VAL A 119 -0.37 4.44 14.20
N GLU A 120 -1.14 5.46 13.82
CA GLU A 120 -2.40 5.83 14.47
C GLU A 120 -3.51 6.17 13.46
N ASN A 121 -4.76 6.25 13.93
CA ASN A 121 -5.96 6.55 13.12
C ASN A 121 -6.05 5.69 11.86
N MET A 122 -5.61 4.44 11.95
CA MET A 122 -5.55 3.50 10.83
C MET A 122 -6.73 2.53 10.88
N THR A 123 -7.38 2.30 9.74
CA THR A 123 -8.35 1.20 9.56
C THR A 123 -7.85 0.26 8.48
N ILE A 124 -7.70 -1.03 8.80
CA ILE A 124 -7.44 -2.10 7.83
C ILE A 124 -8.62 -3.06 7.92
N ALA A 125 -9.55 -2.98 6.97
CA ALA A 125 -10.79 -3.74 7.03
C ALA A 125 -11.23 -4.40 5.73
N HIS A 126 -11.84 -5.58 5.80
CA HIS A 126 -12.41 -6.23 4.60
C HIS A 126 -11.39 -6.49 3.49
N ASN A 127 -10.11 -6.72 3.79
CA ASN A 127 -9.13 -7.07 2.76
C ASN A 127 -9.02 -8.60 2.65
N THR A 128 -8.78 -9.10 1.44
CA THR A 128 -8.37 -10.48 1.20
C THR A 128 -6.89 -10.51 0.87
N VAL A 129 -6.10 -11.25 1.64
CA VAL A 129 -4.66 -11.40 1.43
C VAL A 129 -4.31 -12.87 1.34
N MET A 130 -3.60 -13.28 0.28
CA MET A 130 -3.19 -14.67 0.11
C MET A 130 -1.73 -14.81 -0.35
N GLY A 131 -0.92 -15.56 0.39
CA GLY A 131 0.44 -15.90 -0.02
C GLY A 131 1.41 -14.72 0.03
N ALA A 132 1.86 -14.37 1.23
CA ALA A 132 2.92 -13.38 1.47
C ALA A 132 4.17 -14.04 2.07
N GLY A 133 5.35 -13.53 1.74
CA GLY A 133 6.64 -14.05 2.20
C GLY A 133 6.90 -13.92 3.72
N ASP A 134 6.53 -12.81 4.36
CA ASP A 134 6.67 -12.59 5.81
C ASP A 134 5.33 -12.77 6.55
N ALA A 135 4.35 -11.92 6.26
CA ALA A 135 3.03 -12.00 6.86
C ALA A 135 1.92 -11.51 5.93
N CYS A 136 0.72 -12.06 6.02
CA CYS A 136 -0.45 -11.49 5.33
C CYS A 136 -0.71 -10.06 5.84
N LEU A 137 -0.71 -9.87 7.16
CA LEU A 137 -0.78 -8.57 7.79
C LEU A 137 0.34 -8.39 8.81
N ARG A 138 1.13 -7.33 8.65
CA ARG A 138 2.15 -6.91 9.62
C ARG A 138 1.91 -5.47 10.05
N VAL A 139 1.80 -5.24 11.35
CA VAL A 139 1.74 -3.89 11.91
C VAL A 139 2.75 -3.77 13.02
N ASN A 140 3.77 -2.94 12.81
CA ASN A 140 4.75 -2.60 13.83
C ASN A 140 4.22 -1.42 14.67
N GLU A 141 4.45 -1.46 15.97
CA GLU A 141 4.07 -0.37 16.89
C GLU A 141 2.56 -0.04 16.88
N LEU A 142 1.72 -1.05 16.61
CA LEU A 142 0.25 -0.94 16.70
C LEU A 142 -0.21 -0.49 18.09
N ASP A 143 0.55 -0.86 19.12
CA ASP A 143 0.30 -0.55 20.53
C ASP A 143 0.64 0.90 20.91
N ALA A 144 1.43 1.60 20.11
CA ALA A 144 1.90 2.94 20.38
C ALA A 144 0.91 4.03 19.93
N GLY A 145 0.08 3.77 18.93
CA GLY A 145 -0.86 4.74 18.37
C GLY A 145 -2.29 4.64 18.90
N GLY A 146 -3.08 5.68 18.62
CA GLY A 146 -4.51 5.75 18.95
C GLY A 146 -5.42 5.32 17.79
N ASN A 147 -6.63 4.86 18.11
CA ASN A 147 -7.75 4.69 17.16
C ASN A 147 -7.48 3.74 15.98
N ASN A 148 -6.72 2.67 16.19
CA ASN A 148 -6.45 1.68 15.16
C ASN A 148 -7.54 0.59 15.12
N VAL A 149 -7.95 0.18 13.92
CA VAL A 149 -8.95 -0.87 13.67
C VAL A 149 -8.40 -1.88 12.67
N ILE A 150 -8.40 -3.16 13.04
CA ILE A 150 -8.07 -4.29 12.18
C ILE A 150 -9.24 -5.26 12.18
N ALA A 151 -10.08 -5.25 11.14
CA ALA A 151 -11.32 -6.00 11.18
C ALA A 151 -11.73 -6.68 9.89
N ASN A 152 -12.38 -7.84 10.00
CA ASN A 152 -13.05 -8.49 8.87
C ASN A 152 -12.11 -8.81 7.68
N ASN A 153 -10.82 -9.02 7.94
CA ASN A 153 -9.86 -9.39 6.90
C ASN A 153 -9.77 -10.90 6.74
N ALA A 154 -9.64 -11.36 5.49
CA ALA A 154 -9.37 -12.74 5.12
C ALA A 154 -7.87 -12.92 4.86
N LEU A 155 -7.12 -13.51 5.81
CA LEU A 155 -5.66 -13.56 5.82
C LEU A 155 -5.13 -15.00 5.65
N TYR A 156 -4.87 -15.40 4.41
CA TYR A 156 -4.49 -16.76 4.00
C TYR A 156 -3.01 -16.90 3.65
N CYS A 157 -2.17 -17.05 4.68
CA CYS A 157 -0.72 -17.20 4.58
C CYS A 157 -0.25 -18.48 5.27
N ALA A 158 -0.69 -19.64 4.76
CA ALA A 158 -0.47 -20.95 5.38
C ALA A 158 1.01 -21.28 5.68
N ASN A 159 1.94 -20.75 4.88
CA ASN A 159 3.38 -21.01 5.01
C ASN A 159 4.14 -19.88 5.74
N SER A 160 3.45 -18.86 6.25
CA SER A 160 4.04 -17.71 6.93
C SER A 160 3.11 -17.22 8.06
N ALA A 161 3.24 -15.96 8.50
CA ALA A 161 2.30 -15.41 9.47
C ALA A 161 1.02 -14.93 8.77
N ALA A 162 -0.15 -15.28 9.27
CA ALA A 162 -1.38 -14.58 8.91
C ALA A 162 -1.34 -13.15 9.49
N ILE A 163 -0.93 -13.03 10.75
CA ILE A 163 -0.84 -11.76 11.49
C ILE A 163 0.50 -11.69 12.22
N LYS A 164 1.11 -10.50 12.18
CA LYS A 164 2.32 -10.16 12.92
C LYS A 164 2.20 -8.77 13.56
N PHE A 165 1.99 -8.75 14.88
CA PHE A 165 1.95 -7.57 15.74
C PHE A 165 3.07 -7.67 16.79
N PRO A 166 4.32 -7.32 16.43
CA PRO A 166 5.49 -7.60 17.28
C PRO A 166 5.42 -7.01 18.68
N ASN A 167 4.69 -5.90 18.85
CA ASN A 167 4.55 -5.17 20.11
C ASN A 167 3.18 -5.38 20.78
N GLY A 168 2.34 -6.25 20.22
CA GLY A 168 0.95 -6.42 20.63
C GLY A 168 0.02 -5.39 19.97
N THR A 169 -1.22 -5.30 20.47
CA THR A 169 -2.29 -4.50 19.86
C THR A 169 -2.58 -3.20 20.59
N GLY A 170 -2.04 -3.00 21.80
CA GLY A 170 -2.42 -1.89 22.67
C GLY A 170 -3.94 -1.75 22.80
N ALA A 171 -4.45 -0.57 22.45
CA ALA A 171 -5.88 -0.25 22.45
C ALA A 171 -6.59 -0.47 21.10
N ALA A 172 -5.91 -1.05 20.10
CA ALA A 172 -6.50 -1.29 18.79
C ALA A 172 -7.69 -2.25 18.87
N ILE A 173 -8.70 -2.00 18.03
CA ILE A 173 -9.80 -2.94 17.82
C ILE A 173 -9.32 -4.01 16.85
N VAL A 174 -9.37 -5.27 17.28
CA VAL A 174 -9.13 -6.43 16.41
C VAL A 174 -10.37 -7.30 16.46
N ALA A 175 -11.04 -7.52 15.32
CA ALA A 175 -12.33 -8.22 15.28
C ALA A 175 -12.58 -8.96 13.96
N GLY A 176 -13.20 -10.14 14.00
CA GLY A 176 -13.70 -10.82 12.80
C GLY A 176 -12.66 -11.17 11.73
N ASN A 177 -11.37 -11.34 12.06
CA ASN A 177 -10.36 -11.67 11.05
C ASN A 177 -10.24 -13.20 10.84
N ALA A 178 -10.50 -13.69 9.63
CA ALA A 178 -10.23 -15.07 9.27
C ALA A 178 -8.73 -15.26 9.04
N VAL A 179 -8.12 -16.26 9.66
CA VAL A 179 -6.67 -16.49 9.57
C VAL A 179 -6.34 -17.92 9.17
N VAL A 180 -5.39 -18.06 8.24
CA VAL A 180 -4.69 -19.32 7.94
C VAL A 180 -3.20 -19.03 7.90
N GLY A 181 -2.44 -19.66 8.79
CA GLY A 181 -1.04 -19.32 9.05
C GLY A 181 -0.80 -19.04 10.53
N SER A 182 0.41 -18.62 10.88
CA SER A 182 0.72 -18.31 12.28
C SER A 182 0.20 -16.93 12.69
N VAL A 183 -0.23 -16.79 13.95
CA VAL A 183 -0.56 -15.48 14.55
C VAL A 183 0.55 -15.15 15.55
N ASN A 184 1.33 -14.13 15.24
CA ASN A 184 2.35 -13.57 16.14
C ASN A 184 1.82 -12.29 16.78
N GLY A 185 1.27 -12.42 17.97
CA GLY A 185 0.55 -11.37 18.69
C GLY A 185 -0.69 -11.96 19.39
N PRO A 186 -1.56 -11.11 19.97
CA PRO A 186 -2.85 -11.55 20.49
C PRO A 186 -3.69 -12.20 19.39
N ASN A 187 -4.35 -13.32 19.69
CA ASN A 187 -5.27 -14.00 18.78
C ASN A 187 -6.75 -13.59 18.98
N ALA A 188 -7.02 -12.71 19.96
CA ALA A 188 -8.35 -12.16 20.14
C ALA A 188 -8.78 -11.39 18.87
N GLY A 189 -10.04 -11.58 18.46
CA GLY A 189 -10.55 -10.98 17.22
C GLY A 189 -10.18 -11.73 15.94
N THR A 190 -9.68 -12.97 16.06
CA THR A 190 -9.40 -13.87 14.93
C THR A 190 -10.21 -15.17 15.04
N PHE A 191 -10.45 -15.82 13.90
CA PHE A 191 -11.01 -17.17 13.82
C PHE A 191 -10.34 -17.97 12.70
N ASP A 192 -10.48 -19.30 12.73
CA ASP A 192 -9.89 -20.19 11.73
C ASP A 192 -10.56 -20.00 10.35
N GLY A 193 -9.78 -19.57 9.36
CA GLY A 193 -10.25 -19.39 7.99
C GLY A 193 -10.45 -20.70 7.21
N VAL A 194 -10.07 -21.85 7.78
CA VAL A 194 -10.07 -23.18 7.14
C VAL A 194 -9.29 -23.23 5.81
N ASP A 195 -9.40 -24.33 5.07
CA ASP A 195 -8.70 -24.47 3.78
C ASP A 195 -9.25 -23.47 2.74
N PRO A 196 -8.41 -22.85 1.89
CA PRO A 196 -8.86 -21.95 0.83
C PRO A 196 -9.97 -22.51 -0.05
N SER A 197 -9.97 -23.82 -0.33
CA SER A 197 -11.01 -24.47 -1.17
C SER A 197 -12.38 -24.58 -0.48
N ALA A 198 -12.43 -24.41 0.84
CA ALA A 198 -13.69 -24.31 1.59
C ALA A 198 -14.13 -22.85 1.80
N ALA A 199 -13.22 -21.90 1.62
CA ALA A 199 -13.48 -20.48 1.81
C ALA A 199 -13.84 -19.75 0.52
N PHE A 200 -13.18 -20.08 -0.59
CA PHE A 200 -13.25 -19.36 -1.86
C PHE A 200 -13.66 -20.28 -3.02
N LEU A 201 -14.32 -19.70 -4.03
CA LEU A 201 -14.76 -20.44 -5.23
C LEU A 201 -13.59 -21.09 -5.99
N ASP A 202 -12.53 -20.34 -6.29
CA ASP A 202 -11.32 -20.85 -6.96
C ASP A 202 -10.10 -19.96 -6.68
N ALA A 203 -9.59 -20.00 -5.45
CA ALA A 203 -8.42 -19.19 -5.08
C ALA A 203 -7.18 -19.43 -5.98
N PRO A 204 -6.82 -20.66 -6.41
CA PRO A 204 -5.77 -20.88 -7.40
C PRO A 204 -6.02 -20.21 -8.76
N GLY A 205 -7.29 -20.08 -9.16
CA GLY A 205 -7.75 -19.33 -10.32
C GLY A 205 -7.92 -17.82 -10.09
N MET A 206 -7.51 -17.30 -8.92
CA MET A 206 -7.68 -15.91 -8.48
C MET A 206 -9.14 -15.49 -8.24
N ASP A 207 -10.06 -16.44 -8.08
CA ASP A 207 -11.42 -16.17 -7.63
C ASP A 207 -11.54 -16.29 -6.11
N PHE A 208 -11.45 -15.14 -5.44
CA PHE A 208 -11.56 -15.01 -3.98
C PHE A 208 -12.99 -14.71 -3.52
N TYR A 209 -13.99 -14.93 -4.37
CA TYR A 209 -15.37 -14.81 -3.95
C TYR A 209 -15.73 -15.93 -2.94
N PRO A 210 -16.42 -15.62 -1.83
CA PRO A 210 -16.78 -16.62 -0.83
C PRO A 210 -17.63 -17.77 -1.39
N VAL A 211 -17.38 -18.99 -0.91
CA VAL A 211 -18.27 -20.13 -1.19
C VAL A 211 -19.55 -20.00 -0.36
N ASP A 212 -20.69 -20.37 -0.94
CA ASP A 212 -21.98 -20.46 -0.23
C ASP A 212 -21.86 -21.35 1.04
N GLY A 213 -22.28 -20.81 2.18
CA GLY A 213 -22.16 -21.47 3.48
C GLY A 213 -20.71 -21.64 3.97
N GLY A 214 -19.75 -20.99 3.33
CA GLY A 214 -18.35 -20.98 3.71
C GLY A 214 -18.09 -20.25 5.03
N PRO A 215 -16.87 -20.37 5.58
CA PRO A 215 -16.46 -19.76 6.85
C PRO A 215 -16.47 -18.22 6.85
N LEU A 216 -16.51 -17.59 5.67
CA LEU A 216 -16.40 -16.14 5.50
C LEU A 216 -17.76 -15.44 5.42
N VAL A 217 -18.82 -16.17 5.08
CA VAL A 217 -20.18 -15.66 4.92
C VAL A 217 -20.78 -15.32 6.27
N ASP A 218 -21.35 -14.12 6.42
CA ASP A 218 -21.95 -13.60 7.66
C ASP A 218 -21.00 -13.63 8.90
N ALA A 219 -19.69 -13.76 8.72
CA ALA A 219 -18.73 -14.01 9.81
C ALA A 219 -18.06 -12.73 10.35
N GLY A 220 -18.29 -11.58 9.70
CA GLY A 220 -17.66 -10.32 10.05
C GLY A 220 -18.32 -9.63 11.24
N ASP A 221 -17.53 -8.77 11.90
CA ASP A 221 -18.02 -7.83 12.90
C ASP A 221 -18.84 -6.72 12.24
N ALA A 222 -20.15 -6.71 12.48
CA ALA A 222 -21.09 -5.71 11.95
C ALA A 222 -20.75 -4.27 12.39
N GLY A 223 -20.07 -4.08 13.53
CA GLY A 223 -19.61 -2.77 13.98
C GLY A 223 -18.45 -2.21 13.16
N GLN A 224 -17.79 -3.05 12.37
CA GLN A 224 -16.68 -2.70 11.48
C GLN A 224 -17.03 -2.94 10.00
N THR A 225 -18.32 -2.89 9.65
CA THR A 225 -18.76 -3.01 8.26
C THR A 225 -18.44 -1.75 7.44
N VAL A 226 -18.31 -1.91 6.13
CA VAL A 226 -18.13 -0.83 5.15
C VAL A 226 -19.29 -0.86 4.16
N ALA A 227 -19.57 0.26 3.49
CA ALA A 227 -20.77 0.37 2.66
C ALA A 227 -20.78 -0.54 1.44
N GLN A 228 -19.63 -0.70 0.78
CA GLN A 228 -19.50 -1.44 -0.48
C GLN A 228 -18.37 -2.47 -0.41
N ASP A 229 -18.48 -3.52 -1.21
CA ASP A 229 -17.48 -4.56 -1.39
C ASP A 229 -16.53 -4.28 -2.57
N PHE A 230 -15.66 -5.25 -2.88
CA PHE A 230 -14.74 -5.17 -4.01
C PHE A 230 -15.46 -5.02 -5.36
N ASN A 231 -16.66 -5.58 -5.53
CA ASN A 231 -17.47 -5.45 -6.74
C ASN A 231 -18.26 -4.13 -6.81
N CYS A 232 -18.07 -3.24 -5.83
CA CYS A 232 -18.85 -2.01 -5.67
C CYS A 232 -20.33 -2.26 -5.36
N LEU A 233 -20.67 -3.46 -4.89
CA LEU A 233 -22.01 -3.82 -4.44
C LEU A 233 -22.18 -3.44 -2.97
N ASP A 234 -23.39 -3.03 -2.59
CA ASP A 234 -23.70 -2.70 -1.21
C ASP A 234 -23.57 -3.93 -0.33
N ARG A 235 -22.95 -3.77 0.85
CA ARG A 235 -22.84 -4.84 1.83
C ARG A 235 -24.08 -4.99 2.70
N GLU A 236 -24.38 -6.20 3.18
CA GLU A 236 -25.36 -6.38 4.26
C GLU A 236 -24.76 -5.91 5.60
N PRO A 237 -25.22 -4.79 6.18
CA PRO A 237 -24.55 -4.19 7.33
C PRO A 237 -24.67 -5.01 8.61
N SER A 238 -25.69 -5.87 8.74
CA SER A 238 -25.97 -6.61 9.97
C SER A 238 -25.19 -7.92 10.11
N ALA A 239 -24.67 -8.44 9.00
CA ALA A 239 -23.92 -9.69 8.94
C ALA A 239 -22.92 -9.64 7.77
N PRO A 240 -21.89 -8.78 7.84
CA PRO A 240 -20.98 -8.63 6.70
C PRO A 240 -20.08 -9.86 6.55
N GLU A 241 -19.66 -10.14 5.31
CA GLU A 241 -18.60 -11.10 5.03
C GLU A 241 -17.26 -10.68 5.61
N VAL A 242 -16.37 -11.65 5.72
CA VAL A 242 -14.95 -11.45 5.96
C VAL A 242 -14.18 -11.51 4.64
N GLY A 243 -13.40 -10.47 4.36
CA GLY A 243 -12.64 -10.32 3.12
C GLY A 243 -13.24 -9.30 2.15
N ALA A 244 -12.66 -9.24 0.95
CA ALA A 244 -12.89 -8.17 -0.02
C ALA A 244 -14.30 -8.18 -0.65
N TYR A 245 -14.94 -9.34 -0.77
CA TYR A 245 -16.25 -9.50 -1.39
C TYR A 245 -17.37 -9.59 -0.35
N ASP A 246 -18.59 -9.30 -0.78
CA ASP A 246 -19.83 -9.67 -0.10
C ASP A 246 -20.51 -10.81 -0.88
N TRP A 247 -21.04 -11.79 -0.15
CA TRP A 247 -21.68 -12.94 -0.74
C TRP A 247 -23.17 -12.64 -1.00
N SER A 248 -23.58 -12.77 -2.26
CA SER A 248 -24.95 -12.48 -2.69
C SER A 248 -25.51 -13.52 -3.66
N THR A 249 -24.65 -14.24 -4.39
CA THR A 249 -25.07 -15.34 -5.25
C THR A 249 -24.07 -16.49 -5.22
N ALA A 250 -24.38 -17.63 -5.85
CA ALA A 250 -23.46 -18.77 -5.89
C ALA A 250 -22.23 -18.56 -6.81
N GLN A 251 -22.23 -17.49 -7.61
CA GLN A 251 -21.11 -17.09 -8.47
C GLN A 251 -20.69 -15.66 -8.11
N ASN A 252 -19.46 -15.29 -8.43
CA ASN A 252 -19.04 -13.90 -8.35
C ASN A 252 -19.90 -13.06 -9.33
N PRO A 253 -20.71 -12.09 -8.84
CA PRO A 253 -21.59 -11.30 -9.70
C PRO A 253 -20.87 -10.14 -10.42
N GLY A 254 -19.60 -9.90 -10.10
CA GLY A 254 -18.83 -8.77 -10.59
C GLY A 254 -17.55 -9.18 -11.30
N TRP A 255 -16.53 -8.34 -11.17
CA TRP A 255 -15.27 -8.50 -11.89
C TRP A 255 -14.43 -9.61 -11.26
N GLU A 256 -14.05 -10.58 -12.08
CA GLU A 256 -13.07 -11.62 -11.73
C GLU A 256 -11.65 -11.05 -11.83
N VAL A 257 -10.77 -11.44 -10.91
CA VAL A 257 -9.40 -10.95 -10.90
C VAL A 257 -8.65 -11.43 -12.14
N GLN A 258 -8.22 -10.48 -12.96
CA GLN A 258 -7.49 -10.73 -14.19
C GLN A 258 -6.61 -9.52 -14.57
N PRO A 259 -5.62 -9.70 -15.47
CA PRO A 259 -4.92 -8.57 -16.07
C PRO A 259 -5.90 -7.67 -16.84
N GLY A 260 -5.72 -6.35 -16.74
CA GLY A 260 -6.54 -5.35 -17.41
C GLY A 260 -7.13 -4.34 -16.45
N PHE A 261 -8.01 -3.48 -16.96
CA PHE A 261 -8.76 -2.55 -16.12
C PHE A 261 -9.83 -3.30 -15.33
N LYS A 262 -9.97 -2.96 -14.05
CA LYS A 262 -11.08 -3.44 -13.23
C LYS A 262 -12.37 -2.73 -13.68
N GLU A 263 -13.51 -3.37 -13.42
CA GLU A 263 -14.84 -2.75 -13.58
C GLU A 263 -15.69 -2.99 -12.31
N CYS A 264 -16.61 -2.08 -12.00
CA CYS A 264 -17.64 -2.32 -10.98
C CYS A 264 -18.75 -3.21 -11.55
N ALA A 265 -19.37 -4.04 -10.72
CA ALA A 265 -20.53 -4.82 -11.13
C ALA A 265 -21.68 -3.88 -11.54
N GLY A 266 -22.27 -4.15 -12.71
CA GLY A 266 -23.42 -3.38 -13.21
C GLY A 266 -23.08 -2.06 -13.90
N ASP A 267 -21.80 -1.74 -14.12
CA ASP A 267 -21.43 -0.65 -15.03
C ASP A 267 -21.64 -1.10 -16.50
N PRO A 268 -22.62 -0.54 -17.24
CA PRO A 268 -22.91 -0.97 -18.60
C PRO A 268 -21.84 -0.52 -19.62
N SER A 269 -20.82 0.23 -19.21
CA SER A 269 -19.78 0.74 -20.12
C SER A 269 -18.72 -0.30 -20.55
N GLY A 270 -18.65 -1.46 -19.87
CA GLY A 270 -17.66 -2.52 -20.12
C GLY A 270 -17.87 -3.42 -21.34
N THR A 271 -18.87 -3.16 -22.21
CA THR A 271 -19.02 -3.95 -23.45
C THR A 271 -18.10 -3.52 -24.59
N ASP A 272 -17.13 -2.63 -24.36
CA ASP A 272 -16.09 -2.34 -25.35
C ASP A 272 -14.98 -3.41 -25.33
N THR A 273 -15.40 -4.68 -25.40
CA THR A 273 -14.53 -5.81 -25.72
C THR A 273 -14.19 -5.82 -27.22
N ASP A 274 -13.79 -4.69 -27.79
CA ASP A 274 -13.22 -4.66 -29.14
C ASP A 274 -11.71 -4.38 -29.10
N GLY A 275 -11.00 -5.34 -28.51
CA GLY A 275 -9.58 -5.59 -28.77
C GLY A 275 -9.31 -6.08 -30.20
N THR A 276 -10.07 -5.63 -31.19
CA THR A 276 -9.66 -5.66 -32.59
C THR A 276 -9.48 -4.22 -33.10
N ASP A 277 -8.39 -3.60 -32.64
CA ASP A 277 -7.70 -2.57 -33.42
C ASP A 277 -7.15 -3.23 -34.71
N THR A 278 -8.06 -3.52 -35.64
CA THR A 278 -7.72 -3.62 -37.04
C THR A 278 -7.87 -2.24 -37.62
N ASP A 279 -6.81 -1.45 -37.49
CA ASP A 279 -6.52 -0.32 -38.36
C ASP A 279 -6.91 -0.62 -39.82
N PRO A 280 -7.95 0.03 -40.38
CA PRO A 280 -8.17 0.01 -41.80
C PRO A 280 -7.46 1.25 -42.37
N THR A 281 -6.13 1.21 -42.49
CA THR A 281 -5.43 2.07 -43.46
C THR A 281 -5.79 1.61 -44.87
N THR A 282 -6.99 1.97 -45.35
CA THR A 282 -7.28 2.16 -46.77
C THR A 282 -8.49 3.08 -46.89
N ASP A 283 -8.27 4.39 -46.80
CA ASP A 283 -9.10 5.32 -47.57
C ASP A 283 -8.18 6.19 -48.43
N THR A 284 -7.93 5.66 -49.62
CA THR A 284 -7.45 6.39 -50.79
C THR A 284 -8.66 6.90 -51.56
N ASP A 285 -8.58 8.18 -51.97
CA ASP A 285 -9.47 8.95 -52.87
C ASP A 285 -10.47 9.83 -52.11
N ASP A 286 -10.60 11.15 -52.26
CA ASP A 286 -10.36 12.05 -53.41
C ASP A 286 -10.48 13.51 -52.91
N PRO A 287 -9.82 14.52 -53.51
CA PRO A 287 -9.81 15.89 -53.05
C PRO A 287 -10.99 16.67 -53.62
N SER A 288 -11.69 17.43 -52.78
CA SER A 288 -12.49 18.54 -53.28
C SER A 288 -12.34 19.79 -52.43
N THR A 289 -11.96 20.82 -53.18
CA THR A 289 -11.83 22.23 -52.86
C THR A 289 -13.02 22.79 -52.08
N SER A 290 -12.75 23.43 -50.95
CA SER A 290 -13.57 24.54 -50.47
C SER A 290 -12.67 25.56 -49.78
N SER A 291 -12.52 26.69 -50.46
CA SER A 291 -11.99 27.95 -49.97
C SER A 291 -12.87 28.52 -48.87
N ASP A 292 -12.26 28.97 -47.78
CA ASP A 292 -12.66 30.13 -46.95
C ASP A 292 -11.51 30.33 -45.93
N THR A 293 -10.51 31.18 -46.21
CA THR A 293 -10.42 32.59 -45.79
C THR A 293 -11.08 32.89 -44.44
N ASP A 294 -10.31 32.81 -43.36
CA ASP A 294 -9.99 33.95 -42.47
C ASP A 294 -9.35 33.43 -41.17
N ASP A 295 -8.02 33.42 -41.13
CA ASP A 295 -7.23 33.26 -39.89
C ASP A 295 -6.25 34.45 -39.76
N PRO A 296 -6.45 35.36 -38.80
CA PRO A 296 -5.49 36.41 -38.52
C PRO A 296 -4.34 35.85 -37.67
N THR A 297 -3.21 35.73 -38.35
CA THR A 297 -1.88 35.47 -37.81
C THR A 297 -1.54 36.44 -36.68
N ILE A 298 -1.39 35.94 -35.45
CA ILE A 298 -0.69 36.65 -34.38
C ILE A 298 0.79 36.31 -34.49
N THR A 299 1.53 37.21 -35.12
CA THR A 299 2.99 37.29 -35.08
C THR A 299 3.37 38.22 -33.94
N ALA A 300 4.02 37.71 -32.90
CA ALA A 300 4.70 38.52 -31.91
C ALA A 300 6.19 38.14 -31.89
N THR A 301 6.98 38.97 -32.57
CA THR A 301 8.43 39.10 -32.42
C THR A 301 8.73 40.47 -31.79
N ASP A 302 9.91 40.55 -31.18
CA ASP A 302 10.58 41.68 -30.50
C ASP A 302 10.32 41.81 -28.99
N THR A 303 11.28 41.50 -28.10
CA THR A 303 12.65 42.07 -27.80
C THR A 303 12.63 43.27 -26.85
N ASP A 304 13.69 43.31 -26.03
CA ASP A 304 14.14 44.32 -25.05
C ASP A 304 13.50 44.24 -23.66
N ASP A 305 14.18 44.32 -22.51
CA ASP A 305 15.59 44.45 -22.07
C ASP A 305 15.51 44.41 -20.50
N PRO A 306 16.51 43.92 -19.74
CA PRO A 306 16.38 43.73 -18.30
C PRO A 306 16.81 44.98 -17.54
N THR A 307 15.98 45.44 -16.60
CA THR A 307 16.40 46.45 -15.61
C THR A 307 16.53 45.84 -14.22
N THR A 308 17.76 45.94 -13.75
CA THR A 308 18.24 45.76 -12.39
C THR A 308 17.56 46.72 -11.42
N SER A 309 17.15 46.21 -10.26
CA SER A 309 17.03 47.04 -9.05
C SER A 309 17.36 46.23 -7.81
N SER A 310 18.58 46.48 -7.33
CA SER A 310 19.03 46.22 -5.97
C SER A 310 18.29 47.13 -4.99
N GLY A 311 17.60 46.54 -4.01
CA GLY A 311 17.00 47.26 -2.88
C GLY A 311 17.31 46.53 -1.58
N THR A 312 18.39 46.97 -0.92
CA THR A 312 18.75 46.60 0.45
C THR A 312 17.92 47.45 1.41
N GLU A 313 17.04 46.83 2.21
CA GLU A 313 16.54 47.43 3.44
C GLU A 313 16.57 46.39 4.58
N THR A 314 17.64 46.47 5.37
CA THR A 314 17.72 45.95 6.73
C THR A 314 16.99 46.92 7.67
N GLY A 315 15.76 46.60 8.04
CA GLY A 315 15.01 47.24 9.11
C GLY A 315 15.10 46.44 10.40
N ASP A 316 16.07 46.80 11.24
CA ASP A 316 16.18 46.41 12.65
C ASP A 316 15.02 47.05 13.44
N THR A 317 14.16 46.21 14.04
CA THR A 317 13.20 46.63 15.05
C THR A 317 13.43 45.83 16.32
N THR A 318 14.15 46.46 17.23
CA THR A 318 14.40 46.00 18.59
C THR A 318 13.19 46.33 19.48
N ALA A 319 12.44 45.30 19.87
CA ALA A 319 11.54 45.29 21.02
C ALA A 319 11.71 43.90 21.67
N GLY A 320 11.95 43.70 22.96
CA GLY A 320 11.79 44.53 24.13
C GLY A 320 11.20 43.61 25.20
N THR A 321 11.99 43.15 26.16
CA THR A 321 11.49 42.63 27.45
C THR A 321 12.62 42.62 28.47
N SER A 322 12.62 43.65 29.32
CA SER A 322 13.32 43.68 30.60
C SER A 322 12.26 43.74 31.69
N GLY A 323 12.42 42.90 32.72
CA GLY A 323 11.79 43.12 34.02
C GLY A 323 10.94 41.96 34.52
N THR A 324 11.53 41.13 35.39
CA THR A 324 10.86 40.68 36.61
C THR A 324 11.90 40.50 37.72
N ASN A 325 11.74 41.31 38.78
CA ASN A 325 12.35 41.16 40.09
C ASN A 325 11.86 39.84 40.72
N GLY A 326 12.70 39.06 41.38
CA GLY A 326 12.91 39.11 42.84
C GLY A 326 11.94 38.14 43.57
N ALA A 327 12.25 37.44 44.64
CA ALA A 327 13.43 37.27 45.47
C ALA A 327 13.16 36.05 46.39
N THR A 328 14.24 35.44 46.90
CA THR A 328 14.40 34.76 48.21
C THR A 328 13.45 33.64 48.64
N ASP A 329 13.97 32.44 48.98
CA ASP A 329 14.29 32.11 50.39
C ASP A 329 15.05 30.75 50.57
N THR A 330 15.94 30.73 51.57
CA THR A 330 16.64 29.64 52.30
C THR A 330 17.06 28.36 51.55
N GLY A 331 18.33 27.93 51.46
CA GLY A 331 19.41 27.99 52.45
C GLY A 331 19.37 26.76 53.38
N VAL A 332 20.37 25.86 53.27
CA VAL A 332 21.10 25.14 54.35
C VAL A 332 21.73 23.81 53.86
N THR A 333 23.08 23.83 53.81
CA THR A 333 24.12 22.80 54.13
C THR A 333 24.01 21.37 53.56
N GLY A 334 25.04 20.72 53.03
CA GLY A 334 26.48 20.98 52.97
C GLY A 334 27.23 19.66 52.69
N THR A 335 28.47 19.79 52.20
CA THR A 335 29.61 18.83 52.26
C THR A 335 29.43 17.44 51.59
N GLY A 336 30.32 16.93 50.74
CA GLY A 336 31.65 17.40 50.35
C GLY A 336 32.38 16.34 49.51
N GLY A 337 33.23 16.84 48.59
CA GLY A 337 34.48 16.22 48.13
C GLY A 337 34.40 15.00 47.22
N SER A 338 35.42 14.65 46.44
CA SER A 338 36.65 15.29 45.92
C SER A 338 37.17 14.29 44.85
N ASP A 339 38.11 14.75 44.02
CA ASP A 339 39.05 13.96 43.20
C ASP A 339 38.52 13.34 41.89
N SER A 340 39.28 13.24 40.78
CA SER A 340 40.47 13.91 40.21
C SER A 340 40.88 13.07 38.98
N GLY A 341 41.42 13.72 37.92
CA GLY A 341 42.17 13.07 36.82
C GLY A 341 41.42 13.09 35.48
N ASP A 342 41.74 13.93 34.48
CA ASP A 342 42.98 14.09 33.70
C ASP A 342 43.31 12.87 32.82
N SER A 343 43.09 12.94 31.49
CA SER A 343 44.14 13.29 30.50
C SER A 343 43.85 12.78 29.08
N SER A 344 44.24 13.62 28.09
CA SER A 344 44.63 13.33 26.69
C SER A 344 43.61 12.63 25.76
N GLY A 345 43.35 13.04 24.52
CA GLY A 345 44.17 13.72 23.53
C GLY A 345 44.11 12.90 22.23
N GLY A 346 43.68 13.48 21.11
CA GLY A 346 43.61 12.75 19.84
C GLY A 346 42.91 13.50 18.71
N THR A 347 43.63 14.40 18.06
CA THR A 347 43.30 15.04 16.78
C THR A 347 43.57 14.10 15.61
N THR A 348 42.65 14.02 14.65
CA THR A 348 42.97 13.78 13.22
C THR A 348 42.04 14.58 12.34
N ALA A 349 42.64 15.28 11.38
CA ALA A 349 42.01 16.11 10.36
C ALA A 349 42.18 15.47 8.97
N GLY A 350 41.26 15.80 8.05
CA GLY A 350 41.33 15.54 6.60
C GLY A 350 40.48 14.35 6.17
N THR A 351 39.64 14.40 5.14
CA THR A 351 39.48 15.37 4.04
C THR A 351 38.09 15.17 3.42
N ASP A 352 37.50 16.28 3.03
CA ASP A 352 36.29 16.47 2.23
C ASP A 352 36.46 15.93 0.79
N THR A 353 35.38 15.37 0.22
CA THR A 353 34.85 15.55 -1.16
C THR A 353 34.11 14.29 -1.63
N GLY A 354 32.80 14.41 -1.84
CA GLY A 354 32.06 13.48 -2.70
C GLY A 354 30.58 13.33 -2.37
N SER A 355 29.78 14.36 -2.71
CA SER A 355 28.34 14.31 -3.00
C SER A 355 27.55 13.17 -2.37
N ASP A 356 26.95 13.44 -1.21
CA ASP A 356 25.84 12.67 -0.66
C ASP A 356 24.66 12.74 -1.64
N GLU A 357 24.53 11.72 -2.47
CA GLU A 357 23.19 11.31 -2.88
C GLU A 357 22.56 10.70 -1.64
N THR A 358 21.69 11.47 -1.00
CA THR A 358 20.80 11.00 0.05
C THR A 358 20.00 9.84 -0.53
N GLY A 359 20.47 8.62 -0.25
CA GLY A 359 19.79 7.40 -0.60
C GLY A 359 18.37 7.50 -0.05
N ASP A 360 17.42 7.33 -0.96
CA ASP A 360 16.00 7.28 -0.66
C ASP A 360 15.81 6.24 0.44
N GLU A 361 15.62 6.69 1.68
CA GLU A 361 15.11 5.86 2.78
C GLU A 361 13.62 5.61 2.51
N GLY A 362 13.34 5.03 1.34
CA GLY A 362 12.10 4.34 1.11
C GLY A 362 11.94 3.38 2.28
N CYS A 363 10.72 3.26 2.79
CA CYS A 363 10.34 2.41 3.91
C CYS A 363 10.69 0.91 3.75
N GLY A 364 11.59 0.53 2.84
CA GLY A 364 12.14 -0.79 2.60
C GLY A 364 12.44 -1.52 3.88
N CYS A 365 11.62 -2.53 4.15
CA CYS A 365 11.99 -3.59 5.05
C CYS A 365 13.09 -4.37 4.33
N VAL A 366 14.36 -4.03 4.59
CA VAL A 366 15.46 -4.90 4.15
C VAL A 366 15.29 -6.21 4.89
N ALA A 367 14.76 -7.22 4.19
CA ALA A 367 14.76 -8.59 4.66
C ALA A 367 16.21 -9.03 4.85
N SER A 368 16.71 -8.86 6.06
CA SER A 368 17.97 -9.47 6.47
C SER A 368 17.74 -10.98 6.48
N ASP A 369 18.61 -11.70 5.78
CA ASP A 369 18.69 -13.16 5.64
C ASP A 369 17.71 -13.84 4.68
N ARG A 370 18.01 -13.78 3.37
CA ARG A 370 17.71 -14.91 2.47
C ARG A 370 18.75 -16.01 2.70
N GLY A 371 18.42 -16.94 3.58
CA GLY A 371 18.99 -18.28 3.54
C GLY A 371 18.63 -18.95 2.20
N GLU A 372 19.65 -19.40 1.48
CA GLU A 372 19.50 -20.25 0.29
C GLU A 372 18.60 -21.45 0.61
N SER A 373 17.37 -21.45 0.10
CA SER A 373 16.52 -22.64 0.07
C SER A 373 16.65 -23.30 -1.28
N ALA A 374 17.19 -24.52 -1.25
CA ALA A 374 17.47 -25.35 -2.39
C ALA A 374 16.23 -25.66 -3.23
N LEU A 375 16.39 -25.51 -4.55
CA LEU A 375 15.61 -26.20 -5.56
C LEU A 375 15.63 -27.72 -5.31
N ALA A 376 14.58 -28.25 -4.70
CA ALA A 376 14.27 -29.67 -4.74
C ALA A 376 13.35 -29.93 -5.93
N GLY A 377 13.92 -30.51 -6.98
CA GLY A 377 13.22 -30.89 -8.20
C GLY A 377 12.11 -31.90 -7.95
N LEU A 378 10.94 -31.58 -8.48
CA LEU A 378 9.80 -32.46 -8.63
C LEU A 378 10.13 -33.54 -9.68
N LEU A 379 10.37 -34.78 -9.23
CA LEU A 379 10.59 -35.92 -10.11
C LEU A 379 9.24 -36.51 -10.53
N LEU A 380 8.96 -36.38 -11.83
CA LEU A 380 7.81 -36.90 -12.54
C LEU A 380 7.82 -38.44 -12.53
N VAL A 381 6.88 -39.10 -11.83
CA VAL A 381 6.67 -40.55 -11.95
C VAL A 381 5.63 -40.82 -13.05
N LEU A 382 6.13 -41.11 -14.25
CA LEU A 382 5.38 -41.64 -15.38
C LEU A 382 4.95 -43.09 -15.08
N GLY A 383 3.65 -43.29 -14.83
CA GLY A 383 3.02 -44.59 -14.73
C GLY A 383 2.86 -45.26 -16.11
N LEU A 384 3.85 -46.06 -16.51
CA LEU A 384 3.72 -46.99 -17.64
C LEU A 384 3.01 -48.28 -17.18
N GLY A 385 1.68 -48.29 -17.33
CA GLY A 385 0.85 -49.49 -17.20
C GLY A 385 0.96 -50.38 -18.44
N LEU A 386 1.85 -51.38 -18.37
CA LEU A 386 1.99 -52.45 -19.36
C LEU A 386 0.72 -53.33 -19.42
N SER A 387 0.05 -53.31 -20.57
CA SER A 387 -0.98 -54.27 -20.95
C SER A 387 -0.37 -55.65 -21.19
N ARG A 388 -0.57 -56.57 -20.23
CA ARG A 388 -0.28 -57.99 -20.41
C ARG A 388 -1.40 -58.67 -21.19
N THR A 389 -1.12 -58.94 -22.45
CA THR A 389 -1.78 -59.98 -23.23
C THR A 389 -1.43 -61.37 -22.65
N ARG A 390 -2.44 -62.17 -22.29
CA ARG A 390 -2.32 -63.63 -22.22
C ARG A 390 -3.42 -64.27 -23.03
N ARG A 391 -3.01 -64.96 -24.09
CA ARG A 391 -3.82 -65.87 -24.90
C ARG A 391 -3.77 -67.28 -24.29
N ARG A 392 -4.93 -67.96 -24.41
CA ARG A 392 -5.19 -69.41 -24.54
C ARG A 392 -4.99 -70.32 -23.32
N ALA A 393 -6.08 -70.96 -22.89
CA ALA A 393 -6.47 -72.29 -23.40
C ALA A 393 -7.98 -72.31 -23.63
#